data_AF-A0A4Y2QBD5-F1
#
_entry.id   AF-A0A4Y2QBD5-F1
#
_cell.length_a   1.000
_cell.length_b   1.000
_cell.length_c   1.000
_cell.angle_alpha   90.00
_cell.angle_beta   90.00
_cell.angle_gamma   90.00
#
_symmetry.space_group_name_H-M   'P 1'
#
loop_
_entity.id
_entity.type
_entity.pdbx_description
1 polymer ?
#
loop_
_entity_poly.entity_id
_entity_poly.type
_entity_poly.pdbx_seq_one_letter_code
_entity_poly.pdbx_strand_id
1 'polypeptide(L)'
;MKSTLREISKSLITNKYIHISWIKAHVGYDGNEEADRLAREAAESDRDPLSVKAPISFLKSIFKKKMMEDWQSDWEDEDTGRSTFNILPRVSTQLCY
;
A
#
# COMPACT_ATOMS: atom_id res chain seq x y z
N MET A 1 3.13 -15.96 1.09
CA MET A 1 3.20 -15.86 -0.39
C MET A 1 2.09 -16.64 -1.10
N LYS A 2 1.84 -17.93 -0.79
CA LYS A 2 0.75 -18.72 -1.42
C LYS A 2 -0.68 -18.19 -1.16
N SER A 3 -0.91 -17.49 -0.05
CA SER A 3 -2.22 -16.91 0.28
C SER A 3 -2.58 -15.73 -0.63
N THR A 4 -1.60 -14.87 -0.95
CA THR A 4 -1.80 -13.67 -1.78
C THR A 4 -2.25 -14.00 -3.20
N LEU A 5 -1.67 -15.05 -3.81
CA LEU A 5 -2.02 -15.46 -5.17
C LEU A 5 -3.47 -15.96 -5.27
N ARG A 6 -3.95 -16.67 -4.24
CA ARG A 6 -5.33 -17.17 -4.19
C ARG A 6 -6.34 -16.03 -4.07
N GLU A 7 -6.04 -15.02 -3.26
CA GLU A 7 -6.93 -13.86 -3.09
C GLU A 7 -6.95 -12.98 -4.35
N ILE A 8 -5.80 -12.78 -5.01
CA ILE A 8 -5.75 -12.09 -6.31
C ILE A 8 -6.57 -12.86 -7.35
N SER A 9 -6.40 -14.19 -7.44
CA SER A 9 -7.16 -15.02 -8.38
C SER A 9 -8.67 -14.93 -8.14
N LYS A 10 -9.13 -15.01 -6.88
CA LYS A 10 -10.55 -14.83 -6.55
C LYS A 10 -11.06 -13.45 -6.97
N SER A 11 -10.30 -12.39 -6.70
CA SER A 11 -10.67 -11.02 -7.06
C SER A 11 -10.84 -10.85 -8.58
N LEU A 12 -9.88 -11.38 -9.35
CA LEU A 12 -9.92 -11.34 -10.82
C LEU A 12 -11.11 -12.12 -11.40
N ILE A 13 -11.50 -13.25 -10.77
CA ILE A 13 -12.67 -14.04 -11.19
C ILE A 13 -13.99 -13.35 -10.81
N THR A 14 -14.02 -12.64 -9.69
CA THR A 14 -15.24 -12.03 -9.16
C THR A 14 -15.59 -10.71 -9.86
N ASN A 15 -14.59 -9.99 -10.38
CA ASN A 15 -14.80 -8.69 -11.01
C ASN A 15 -15.05 -8.82 -12.53
N LYS A 16 -16.32 -8.67 -12.93
CA LYS A 16 -16.78 -8.77 -14.32
C LYS A 16 -16.26 -7.67 -15.26
N TYR A 17 -15.66 -6.60 -14.73
CA TYR A 17 -15.20 -5.45 -15.51
C TYR A 17 -13.68 -5.42 -15.73
N ILE A 18 -12.95 -6.45 -15.31
CA ILE A 18 -11.50 -6.56 -15.54
C ILE A 18 -11.25 -7.44 -16.77
N HIS A 19 -10.62 -6.88 -17.78
CA HIS A 19 -10.16 -7.61 -18.95
C HIS A 19 -8.65 -7.80 -18.90
N ILE A 20 -8.21 -9.06 -18.88
CA ILE A 20 -6.79 -9.42 -18.92
C ILE A 20 -6.48 -9.96 -20.31
N SER A 21 -5.50 -9.35 -20.97
CA SER A 21 -5.03 -9.78 -22.29
C SER A 21 -3.54 -10.09 -22.19
N TRP A 22 -3.10 -11.15 -22.85
CA TRP A 22 -1.67 -11.43 -22.98
C TRP A 22 -1.12 -10.70 -24.21
N ILE A 23 -0.07 -9.91 -24.00
CA ILE A 23 0.66 -9.25 -25.08
C ILE A 23 1.97 -10.00 -25.25
N LYS A 24 2.35 -10.28 -26.51
CA LYS A 24 3.58 -11.01 -26.82
C LYS A 24 4.81 -10.21 -26.37
N ALA A 25 5.74 -10.89 -25.70
CA ALA A 25 7.03 -10.31 -25.34
C ALA A 25 7.87 -9.99 -26.59
N HIS A 26 8.71 -8.95 -26.49
CA HIS A 26 9.72 -8.57 -27.50
C HIS A 26 9.19 -8.16 -28.89
N VAL A 27 8.02 -7.51 -28.97
CA VAL A 27 7.45 -6.96 -30.21
C VAL A 27 7.39 -5.44 -30.18
N GLY A 28 8.46 -4.75 -29.77
CA GLY A 28 8.55 -3.29 -29.91
C GLY A 28 7.52 -2.50 -29.08
N TYR A 29 6.97 -3.09 -28.01
CA TYR A 29 6.02 -2.39 -27.14
C TYR A 29 6.80 -1.66 -26.06
N ASP A 30 6.86 -0.33 -26.16
CA ASP A 30 7.63 0.54 -25.25
C ASP A 30 7.42 0.21 -23.76
N GLY A 31 6.18 -0.06 -23.34
CA GLY A 31 5.87 -0.40 -21.95
C GLY A 31 6.44 -1.75 -21.49
N ASN A 32 6.48 -2.74 -22.38
CA ASN A 32 7.09 -4.05 -22.06
C ASN A 32 8.62 -3.95 -22.07
N GLU A 33 9.19 -3.18 -23.00
CA GLU A 33 10.63 -2.99 -23.09
C GLU A 33 11.17 -2.23 -21.89
N GLU A 34 10.48 -1.18 -21.45
CA GLU A 34 10.84 -0.45 -20.25
C GLU A 34 10.70 -1.31 -18.99
N ALA A 35 9.65 -2.12 -18.90
CA ALA A 35 9.49 -3.07 -17.78
C ALA A 35 10.63 -4.10 -17.76
N ASP A 36 10.99 -4.69 -18.91
CA ASP A 36 12.10 -5.64 -19.01
C ASP A 36 13.46 -4.99 -18.71
N ARG A 37 13.67 -3.76 -19.18
CA ARG A 37 14.88 -2.98 -18.90
C ARG A 37 15.04 -2.74 -17.40
N LEU A 38 13.97 -2.30 -16.73
CA LEU A 38 13.96 -2.07 -15.28
C LEU A 38 14.15 -3.37 -14.49
N ALA A 39 13.52 -4.47 -14.93
CA ALA A 39 13.69 -5.77 -14.29
C ALA A 39 15.13 -6.27 -14.40
N ARG A 40 15.76 -6.10 -15.58
CA ARG A 40 17.17 -6.41 -15.79
C ARG A 40 18.08 -5.54 -14.94
N GLU A 41 17.86 -4.23 -14.93
CA GLU A 41 18.61 -3.28 -14.10
C GLU A 41 18.52 -3.65 -12.61
N ALA A 42 17.34 -4.05 -12.14
CA ALA A 42 17.15 -4.52 -10.77
C ALA A 42 17.85 -5.86 -10.47
N ALA A 43 17.88 -6.78 -11.43
CA ALA A 43 18.54 -8.08 -11.28
C ALA A 43 20.07 -7.98 -11.35
N GLU A 44 20.60 -7.05 -12.14
CA GLU A 44 22.04 -6.78 -12.30
C GLU A 44 22.58 -5.79 -11.24
N SER A 45 21.68 -5.06 -10.58
CA SER A 45 22.02 -4.14 -9.51
C SER A 45 22.60 -4.89 -8.31
N ASP A 46 23.89 -4.70 -8.05
CA ASP A 46 24.63 -5.18 -6.86
C ASP A 46 24.23 -4.45 -5.56
N ARG A 47 23.04 -3.84 -5.55
CA ARG A 47 22.46 -3.28 -4.34
C ARG A 47 22.08 -4.45 -3.45
N ASP A 48 22.77 -4.55 -2.32
CA ASP A 48 22.34 -5.39 -1.22
C ASP A 48 20.83 -5.22 -1.01
N PRO A 49 20.03 -6.29 -0.97
CA PRO A 49 18.62 -6.18 -0.64
C PRO A 49 18.56 -5.38 0.65
N LEU A 50 17.93 -4.19 0.59
CA LEU A 50 17.88 -3.21 1.68
C LEU A 50 17.67 -3.96 2.99
N SER A 51 18.77 -4.20 3.70
CA SER A 51 18.73 -4.94 4.94
C SER A 51 18.18 -3.96 5.95
N VAL A 52 16.85 -3.91 5.99
CA VAL A 52 16.14 -3.13 7.00
C VAL A 52 16.50 -3.81 8.32
N LYS A 53 17.52 -3.25 8.99
CA LYS A 53 18.01 -3.74 10.28
C LYS A 53 16.89 -3.77 11.33
N ALA A 54 15.86 -2.96 11.14
CA ALA A 54 14.67 -2.95 11.96
C ALA A 54 13.63 -3.96 11.46
N PRO A 55 12.98 -4.71 12.36
CA PRO A 55 11.82 -5.50 12.02
C PRO A 55 10.74 -4.65 11.33
N ILE A 56 10.05 -5.21 10.33
CA ILE A 56 8.93 -4.52 9.65
C ILE A 56 7.86 -4.05 10.66
N SER A 57 7.66 -4.79 11.76
CA SER A 57 6.76 -4.40 12.84
C SER A 57 7.15 -3.09 13.52
N PHE A 58 8.44 -2.81 13.64
CA PHE A 58 8.96 -1.56 14.19
C PHE A 58 8.71 -0.39 13.24
N LEU A 59 8.93 -0.57 11.94
CA LEU A 59 8.58 0.46 10.96
C LEU A 59 7.07 0.73 10.96
N LYS A 60 6.25 -0.33 10.99
CA LYS A 60 4.79 -0.21 11.08
C LYS A 60 4.35 0.54 12.33
N SER A 61 4.99 0.34 13.48
CA SER A 61 4.64 1.05 14.70
C SER A 61 4.99 2.53 14.61
N ILE A 62 6.13 2.89 14.00
CA ILE A 62 6.50 4.28 13.73
C ILE A 62 5.48 4.96 12.83
N PHE A 63 5.15 4.34 11.68
CA PHE A 63 4.18 4.91 10.75
C PHE A 63 2.79 5.04 11.37
N LYS A 64 2.35 4.03 12.11
CA LYS A 64 1.07 4.09 12.82
C LYS A 64 1.06 5.23 13.84
N LYS A 65 2.13 5.40 14.62
CA LYS A 65 2.24 6.48 15.60
C LYS A 65 2.14 7.84 14.92
N LYS A 66 2.94 8.07 13.88
CA LYS A 66 2.93 9.34 13.14
C LYS A 66 1.57 9.64 12.52
N MET A 67 0.94 8.65 11.88
CA MET A 67 -0.38 8.80 11.29
C MET A 67 -1.44 9.17 12.33
N MET A 68 -1.40 8.57 13.52
CA MET A 68 -2.33 8.90 14.61
C MET A 68 -2.09 10.31 15.16
N GLU A 69 -0.84 10.76 15.25
CA GLU A 69 -0.49 12.12 15.67
C GLU A 69 -0.98 13.16 14.65
N ASP A 70 -0.72 12.93 13.36
CA ASP A 70 -1.16 13.81 12.28
C ASP A 70 -2.71 13.89 12.24
N TRP A 71 -3.40 12.74 12.34
CA TRP A 71 -4.87 12.70 12.39
C TRP A 71 -5.45 13.37 13.62
N GLN A 72 -4.80 13.25 14.78
CA GLN A 72 -5.26 13.92 15.99
C GLN A 72 -5.13 15.43 15.86
N SER A 73 -4.03 15.91 15.27
CA SER A 73 -3.83 17.34 14.99
C SER A 73 -4.93 17.87 14.07
N ASP A 74 -5.19 17.18 12.96
CA ASP A 74 -6.25 17.56 12.03
C ASP A 74 -7.62 17.60 12.73
N TRP A 75 -7.91 16.62 13.59
CA TRP A 75 -9.16 16.55 14.35
C TRP A 75 -9.32 17.70 15.37
N GLU A 76 -8.22 18.10 16.01
CA GLU A 76 -8.20 19.22 16.94
C GLU A 76 -8.37 20.56 16.22
N ASP A 77 -7.80 20.72 15.03
CA ASP A 77 -7.78 21.99 14.31
C ASP A 77 -9.04 22.25 13.44
N GLU A 78 -9.86 21.23 13.11
CA GLU A 78 -10.76 21.31 11.94
C GLU A 78 -11.99 22.25 11.92
N ASP A 79 -12.70 22.63 12.97
CA ASP A 79 -13.99 23.38 12.95
C ASP A 79 -15.22 22.69 12.29
N THR A 80 -15.03 21.83 11.30
CA THR A 80 -16.09 20.93 10.82
C THR A 80 -16.27 19.76 11.80
N GLY A 81 -17.50 19.23 11.94
CA GLY A 81 -17.73 18.01 12.74
C GLY A 81 -17.60 18.18 14.26
N ARG A 82 -17.65 19.40 14.80
CA ARG A 82 -17.43 19.67 16.24
C ARG A 82 -18.41 18.99 17.20
N SER A 83 -19.64 18.72 16.76
CA SER A 83 -20.57 17.90 17.55
C SER A 83 -20.03 16.50 17.80
N THR A 84 -19.43 15.87 16.78
CA THR A 84 -18.77 14.56 16.91
C THR A 84 -17.49 14.67 17.72
N PHE A 85 -16.68 15.71 17.52
CA PHE A 85 -15.47 15.97 18.32
C PHE A 85 -15.78 16.07 19.82
N ASN A 86 -16.88 16.74 20.19
CA ASN A 86 -17.29 16.88 21.59
C ASN A 86 -17.63 15.54 22.25
N ILE A 87 -18.05 14.53 21.47
CA ILE A 87 -18.34 13.18 21.96
C ILE A 87 -17.06 12.31 21.93
N LEU A 88 -16.26 12.45 20.88
CA LEU A 88 -15.04 11.67 20.62
C LEU A 88 -13.88 12.61 20.28
N PRO A 89 -13.24 13.24 21.29
CA PRO A 89 -12.18 14.22 21.06
C PRO A 89 -10.86 13.56 20.64
N ARG A 90 -10.75 12.24 20.79
CA ARG A 90 -9.53 11.49 20.47
C ARG A 90 -9.76 10.53 19.31
N VAL A 91 -8.89 10.62 18.31
CA VAL A 91 -8.86 9.67 17.20
C VAL A 91 -8.42 8.30 17.72
N SER A 92 -9.17 7.27 17.35
CA SER A 92 -8.90 5.90 17.78
C SER A 92 -9.11 4.95 16.62
N THR A 93 -8.34 3.86 16.61
CA THR A 93 -8.52 2.74 15.68
C THR A 93 -9.44 1.65 16.24
N GLN A 94 -9.94 1.83 17.46
CA GLN A 94 -10.92 0.94 18.09
C GLN A 94 -12.33 1.40 17.72
N LEU A 95 -13.20 0.44 17.39
CA LEU A 95 -14.61 0.71 17.16
C LEU A 95 -15.27 1.20 18.46
N CYS A 96 -16.02 2.28 18.36
CA CYS A 96 -16.95 2.70 19.41
C CYS A 96 -18.15 1.75 19.39
N TYR A 97 -18.48 1.16 20.54
CA TYR A 97 -19.71 0.39 20.76
C TYR A 97 -20.72 1.22 21.53
#